data_AF-A0A937XPC7-F1
#
_entry.id   AF-A0A937XPC7-F1
#
_cell.length_a   1.000
_cell.length_b   1.000
_cell.length_c   1.000
_cell.angle_alpha   90.00
_cell.angle_beta   90.00
_cell.angle_gamma   90.00
#
_symmetry.space_group_name_H-M   'P 1'
#
loop_
_entity.id
_entity.type
_entity.pdbx_description
1 polymer ?
#
loop_
_entity_poly.entity_id
_entity_poly.type
_entity_poly.pdbx_seq_one_letter_code
_entity_poly.pdbx_strand_id
1 'polypeptide(L)'
;MGVLVQAFTAGALAVLVGYASSVAIVWQGLQAVGATTTQAAIALAALSAGQGALSLWLSLKHKTPLLFAWSTPGAALLVASGTADFSTALGAFLFAALLGLILALIQGLSWVMRLIPLPLASALLAAVLLRLAIDSLAKGLQEAMIWPVLGLWFGFFLVRRIWPSAAIFIVLFMVILWSWWFDEKALLTAESVRGLDQHIGLSMIAGFNQAWTWPSFDWSVIIGLGLPLFLVTLTS
;
A
#
# COMPACT_ATOMS: atom_id res chain seq x y z
N MET A 1 33.30 11.79 6.80
CA MET A 1 31.92 12.31 6.99
C MET A 1 31.04 12.25 5.74
N GLY A 2 31.57 12.27 4.51
CA GLY A 2 30.73 12.30 3.28
C GLY A 2 29.88 11.05 3.04
N VAL A 3 30.42 9.84 3.21
CA VAL A 3 29.75 8.59 2.82
C VAL A 3 28.53 8.27 3.69
N LEU A 4 28.59 8.53 5.00
CA LEU A 4 27.46 8.28 5.91
C LEU A 4 26.30 9.24 5.66
N VAL A 5 26.60 10.52 5.40
CA VAL A 5 25.58 11.52 5.07
C VAL A 5 24.93 11.20 3.72
N GLN A 6 25.72 10.79 2.73
CA GLN A 6 25.20 10.34 1.43
C GLN A 6 24.34 9.08 1.55
N ALA A 7 24.76 8.08 2.34
CA ALA A 7 23.99 6.86 2.56
C ALA A 7 22.66 7.15 3.28
N PHE A 8 22.68 8.01 4.30
CA PHE A 8 21.48 8.40 5.03
C PHE A 8 20.51 9.18 4.14
N THR A 9 20.99 10.19 3.41
CA THR A 9 20.14 10.99 2.51
C THR A 9 19.59 10.17 1.36
N ALA A 10 20.38 9.30 0.74
CA ALA A 10 19.92 8.39 -0.29
C ALA A 10 18.86 7.40 0.25
N GLY A 11 19.09 6.84 1.44
CA GLY A 11 18.12 5.97 2.11
C GLY A 11 16.82 6.67 2.46
N ALA A 12 16.90 7.89 3.02
CA ALA A 12 15.74 8.70 3.36
C ALA A 12 14.91 9.05 2.10
N LEU A 13 15.57 9.47 1.02
CA LEU A 13 14.90 9.75 -0.25
C LEU A 13 14.28 8.50 -0.85
N ALA A 14 14.99 7.36 -0.83
CA ALA A 14 14.46 6.09 -1.34
C ALA A 14 13.21 5.65 -0.58
N VAL A 15 13.20 5.76 0.75
CA VAL A 15 12.04 5.42 1.59
C VAL A 15 10.89 6.39 1.35
N LEU A 16 11.14 7.70 1.36
CA LEU A 16 10.09 8.70 1.14
C LEU A 16 9.40 8.52 -0.22
N VAL A 17 10.19 8.37 -1.28
CA VAL A 17 9.67 8.19 -2.65
C VAL A 17 8.97 6.84 -2.79
N GLY A 18 9.56 5.77 -2.26
CA GLY A 18 8.97 4.43 -2.30
C GLY A 18 7.64 4.37 -1.55
N TYR A 19 7.59 4.93 -0.34
CA TYR A 19 6.40 4.96 0.49
C TYR A 19 5.27 5.77 -0.14
N ALA A 20 5.56 7.00 -0.59
CA ALA A 20 4.57 7.89 -1.20
C ALA A 20 3.94 7.28 -2.47
N SER A 21 4.69 6.45 -3.20
CA SER A 21 4.24 5.88 -4.47
C SER A 21 3.10 4.85 -4.34
N SER A 22 3.05 4.10 -3.23
CA SER A 22 2.13 2.95 -3.12
C SER A 22 1.26 2.95 -1.87
N VAL A 23 1.54 3.80 -0.87
CA VAL A 23 0.70 3.91 0.34
C VAL A 23 -0.77 4.23 0.02
N ALA A 24 -1.02 5.03 -1.02
CA ALA A 24 -2.37 5.38 -1.43
C ALA A 24 -3.20 4.16 -1.87
N ILE A 25 -2.57 3.19 -2.56
CA ILE A 25 -3.23 1.95 -2.98
C ILE A 25 -3.49 1.06 -1.77
N VAL A 26 -2.56 0.99 -0.81
CA VAL A 26 -2.76 0.25 0.44
C VAL A 26 -3.92 0.84 1.25
N TRP A 27 -3.98 2.16 1.37
CA TRP A 27 -5.10 2.85 2.02
C TRP A 27 -6.43 2.53 1.34
N GLN A 28 -6.49 2.63 0.01
CA GLN A 28 -7.69 2.27 -0.76
C GLN A 28 -8.07 0.80 -0.58
N GLY A 29 -7.09 -0.10 -0.51
CA GLY A 29 -7.33 -1.52 -0.27
C GLY A 29 -7.94 -1.79 1.11
N LEU A 30 -7.44 -1.13 2.16
CA LEU A 30 -8.01 -1.25 3.50
C LEU A 30 -9.45 -0.71 3.56
N GLN A 31 -9.71 0.42 2.92
CA GLN A 31 -11.05 1.02 2.84
C GLN A 31 -12.03 0.16 2.02
N ALA A 32 -11.58 -0.41 0.90
CA ALA A 32 -12.37 -1.32 0.08
C ALA A 32 -12.81 -2.57 0.85
N VAL A 33 -12.08 -2.89 1.91
CA VAL A 33 -12.30 -4.06 2.76
C VAL A 33 -13.13 -3.74 4.02
N GLY A 34 -13.65 -2.51 4.12
CA GLY A 34 -14.51 -2.06 5.23
C GLY A 34 -13.75 -1.53 6.44
N ALA A 35 -12.44 -1.25 6.34
CA ALA A 35 -11.71 -0.62 7.42
C ALA A 35 -12.18 0.84 7.59
N THR A 36 -12.49 1.24 8.83
CA THR A 36 -12.68 2.66 9.15
C THR A 36 -11.38 3.44 8.94
N THR A 37 -11.48 4.77 8.80
CA THR A 37 -10.31 5.66 8.65
C THR A 37 -9.28 5.47 9.79
N THR A 38 -9.76 5.32 11.03
CA THR A 38 -8.92 5.06 12.20
C THR A 38 -8.24 3.69 12.13
N GLN A 39 -8.96 2.64 11.72
CA GLN A 39 -8.40 1.30 11.54
C GLN A 39 -7.36 1.27 10.42
N ALA A 40 -7.63 1.91 9.28
CA ALA A 40 -6.69 1.98 8.17
C ALA A 40 -5.40 2.72 8.56
N ALA A 41 -5.50 3.83 9.29
CA ALA A 41 -4.35 4.58 9.79
C ALA A 41 -3.50 3.75 10.76
N ILE A 42 -4.13 3.06 11.72
CA ILE A 42 -3.42 2.22 12.69
C ILE A 42 -2.80 0.99 12.01
N ALA A 43 -3.50 0.37 11.06
CA ALA A 43 -2.97 -0.76 10.29
C ALA A 43 -1.74 -0.35 9.48
N LEU A 44 -1.78 0.80 8.80
CA LEU A 44 -0.61 1.33 8.08
C LEU A 44 0.54 1.68 9.02
N ALA A 45 0.25 2.28 10.18
CA ALA A 45 1.27 2.59 11.18
C ALA A 45 1.94 1.29 11.69
N ALA A 46 1.14 0.27 12.02
CA ALA A 46 1.62 -1.03 12.47
C ALA A 46 2.46 -1.75 11.40
N LEU A 47 2.01 -1.75 10.14
CA LEU A 47 2.76 -2.32 9.02
C LEU A 47 4.10 -1.61 8.81
N SER A 48 4.08 -0.27 8.78
CA SER A 48 5.28 0.55 8.57
C SER A 48 6.29 0.38 9.70
N ALA A 49 5.83 0.39 10.95
CA ALA A 49 6.67 0.15 12.13
C ALA A 49 7.23 -1.27 12.14
N GLY A 50 6.39 -2.27 11.81
CA GLY A 50 6.80 -3.67 11.72
C GLY A 50 7.89 -3.89 10.68
N GLN A 51 7.70 -3.41 9.45
CA GLN A 51 8.69 -3.52 8.37
C GLN A 51 9.99 -2.77 8.71
N GLY A 52 9.89 -1.57 9.29
CA GLY A 52 11.06 -0.80 9.73
C GLY A 52 11.85 -1.53 10.81
N ALA A 53 11.16 -2.05 11.83
CA ALA A 53 11.78 -2.80 12.92
C ALA A 53 12.42 -4.11 12.43
N LEU A 54 11.73 -4.88 11.59
CA LEU A 54 12.25 -6.12 10.99
C LEU A 54 13.46 -5.85 10.09
N SER A 55 13.39 -4.83 9.23
CA SER A 55 14.49 -4.42 8.36
C SER A 55 15.70 -4.02 9.19
N LEU A 56 15.51 -3.21 10.22
CA LEU A 56 16.59 -2.78 11.10
C LEU A 56 17.20 -3.96 11.87
N TRP A 57 16.36 -4.77 12.51
CA TRP A 57 16.80 -5.91 13.32
C TRP A 57 17.57 -6.94 12.50
N LEU A 58 17.04 -7.34 11.35
CA LEU A 58 17.71 -8.33 10.50
C LEU A 58 18.94 -7.74 9.80
N SER A 59 18.93 -6.46 9.43
CA SER A 59 20.12 -5.82 8.87
C SER A 59 21.27 -5.77 9.86
N LEU A 60 20.98 -5.47 11.14
CA LEU A 60 21.98 -5.50 12.21
C LEU A 60 22.47 -6.92 12.50
N LYS A 61 21.56 -7.90 12.54
CA LYS A 61 21.88 -9.30 12.81
C LYS A 61 22.73 -9.93 11.71
N HIS A 62 22.38 -9.72 10.44
CA HIS A 62 23.06 -10.30 9.29
C HIS A 62 24.18 -9.43 8.72
N LYS A 63 24.35 -8.19 9.23
CA LYS A 63 25.31 -7.19 8.76
C LYS A 63 25.21 -6.92 7.25
N THR A 64 24.01 -7.06 6.70
CA THR A 64 23.67 -6.81 5.31
C THR A 64 22.45 -5.88 5.26
N PRO A 65 22.38 -4.91 4.34
CA PRO A 65 21.22 -4.03 4.23
C PRO A 65 20.03 -4.83 3.69
N LEU A 66 19.11 -5.23 4.58
CA LEU A 66 17.89 -5.95 4.26
C LEU A 66 16.70 -4.99 4.27
N LEU A 67 15.93 -5.01 3.17
CA LEU A 67 14.73 -4.19 3.00
C LEU A 67 13.51 -5.10 2.92
N PHE A 68 12.56 -4.90 3.82
CA PHE A 68 11.25 -5.56 3.77
C PHE A 68 10.24 -4.66 3.07
N ALA A 69 9.94 -4.94 1.82
CA ALA A 69 8.87 -4.28 1.08
C ALA A 69 7.50 -4.91 1.38
N TRP A 70 6.43 -4.15 1.14
CA TRP A 70 5.06 -4.68 1.16
C TRP A 70 4.68 -5.20 -0.22
N SER A 71 3.64 -6.04 -0.29
CA SER A 71 3.08 -6.51 -1.56
C SER A 71 2.10 -5.47 -2.14
N THR A 72 2.60 -4.62 -3.04
CA THR A 72 1.74 -3.67 -3.79
C THR A 72 0.66 -4.40 -4.60
N PRO A 73 0.94 -5.54 -5.27
CA PRO A 73 -0.09 -6.37 -5.89
C PRO A 73 -1.11 -6.92 -4.89
N GLY A 74 -0.69 -7.24 -3.66
CA GLY A 74 -1.59 -7.63 -2.58
C GLY A 74 -2.57 -6.52 -2.19
N ALA A 75 -2.09 -5.28 -2.08
CA ALA A 75 -2.95 -4.12 -1.83
C ALA A 75 -3.97 -3.90 -2.95
N ALA A 76 -3.55 -4.05 -4.21
CA ALA A 76 -4.45 -3.97 -5.35
C ALA A 76 -5.51 -5.09 -5.35
N LEU A 77 -5.15 -6.29 -4.86
CA LEU A 77 -6.08 -7.39 -4.69
C LEU A 77 -7.12 -7.10 -3.60
N LEU A 78 -6.75 -6.45 -2.50
CA LEU A 78 -7.70 -5.96 -1.49
C LEU A 78 -8.71 -4.96 -2.09
N VAL A 79 -8.25 -4.05 -2.96
CA VAL A 79 -9.16 -3.14 -3.68
C VAL A 79 -10.16 -3.94 -4.54
N ALA A 80 -9.70 -5.03 -5.15
CA ALA A 80 -10.51 -5.84 -6.05
C ALA A 80 -11.45 -6.84 -5.35
N SER A 81 -11.21 -7.17 -4.08
CA SER A 81 -11.89 -8.27 -3.37
C SER A 81 -13.35 -7.98 -3.02
N GLY A 82 -13.71 -6.71 -2.81
CA GLY A 82 -15.08 -6.29 -2.49
C GLY A 82 -15.63 -6.83 -1.17
N THR A 83 -14.78 -7.35 -0.29
CA THR A 83 -15.17 -7.91 1.02
C THR A 83 -15.48 -6.78 1.99
N ALA A 84 -16.72 -6.58 2.44
CA ALA A 84 -17.07 -5.41 3.27
C ALA A 84 -16.71 -5.52 4.76
N ASP A 85 -16.10 -6.62 5.22
CA ASP A 85 -15.78 -6.85 6.62
C ASP A 85 -14.26 -6.94 6.88
N PHE A 86 -13.74 -5.92 7.55
CA PHE A 86 -12.33 -5.79 7.89
C PHE A 86 -11.82 -6.93 8.79
N SER A 87 -12.66 -7.47 9.68
CA SER A 87 -12.26 -8.55 10.60
C SER A 87 -12.00 -9.86 9.84
N THR A 88 -12.85 -10.19 8.86
CA THR A 88 -12.68 -11.40 8.02
C THR A 88 -11.46 -11.31 7.13
N ALA A 89 -11.19 -10.12 6.58
CA ALA A 89 -10.01 -9.91 5.76
C ALA A 89 -8.71 -9.92 6.56
N LEU A 90 -8.72 -9.41 7.80
CA LEU A 90 -7.60 -9.56 8.73
C LEU A 90 -7.30 -11.05 8.98
N GLY A 91 -8.34 -11.88 9.17
CA GLY A 91 -8.21 -13.33 9.27
C GLY A 91 -7.59 -13.98 8.02
N ALA A 92 -8.04 -13.59 6.83
CA ALA A 92 -7.46 -14.06 5.57
C ALA A 92 -6.00 -13.62 5.36
N PHE A 93 -5.65 -12.39 5.76
CA PHE A 93 -4.28 -11.88 5.71
C PHE A 93 -3.36 -12.64 6.68
N LEU A 94 -3.81 -12.89 7.91
CA LEU A 94 -3.08 -13.71 8.88
C LEU A 94 -2.89 -15.15 8.40
N PHE A 95 -3.92 -15.73 7.77
CA PHE A 95 -3.81 -17.06 7.17
C PHE A 95 -2.75 -17.10 6.07
N ALA A 96 -2.76 -16.12 5.15
CA ALA A 96 -1.75 -16.01 4.10
C ALA A 96 -0.32 -15.83 4.67
N ALA A 97 -0.18 -14.99 5.69
CA ALA A 97 1.10 -14.78 6.38
C ALA A 97 1.59 -16.05 7.10
N LEU A 98 0.68 -16.80 7.73
CA LEU A 98 1.00 -18.05 8.41
C LEU A 98 1.43 -19.13 7.42
N LEU A 99 0.77 -19.24 6.26
CA LEU A 99 1.21 -20.10 5.17
C LEU A 99 2.62 -19.72 4.67
N GLY A 100 2.86 -18.42 4.47
CA GLY A 100 4.18 -17.88 4.11
C GLY A 100 5.26 -18.24 5.12
N LEU A 101 4.96 -18.09 6.41
CA LEU A 101 5.86 -18.42 7.50
C LEU A 101 6.15 -19.93 7.56
N ILE A 102 5.13 -20.77 7.45
CA ILE A 102 5.31 -22.24 7.38
C ILE A 102 6.22 -22.61 6.20
N LEU A 103 5.96 -22.04 5.03
CA LEU A 103 6.77 -22.29 3.84
C LEU A 103 8.22 -21.82 3.99
N ALA A 104 8.44 -20.70 4.68
CA ALA A 104 9.77 -20.17 4.96
C ALA A 104 10.55 -21.01 6.00
N LEU A 105 9.89 -21.55 7.02
CA LEU A 105 10.54 -22.39 8.03
C LEU A 105 10.83 -23.81 7.53
N ILE A 106 9.99 -24.37 6.67
CA ILE A 106 10.15 -25.74 6.15
C ILE A 106 11.01 -25.70 4.88
N GLN A 107 12.34 -25.87 5.05
CA GLN A 107 13.31 -25.86 3.94
C GLN A 107 12.95 -26.83 2.79
N GLY A 108 12.32 -27.96 3.13
CA GLY A 108 11.88 -28.99 2.19
C GLY A 108 10.61 -28.65 1.39
N LEU A 109 9.99 -27.48 1.58
CA LEU A 109 8.76 -27.08 0.88
C LEU A 109 9.02 -26.05 -0.23
N SER A 110 10.29 -25.68 -0.46
CA SER A 110 10.71 -24.81 -1.57
C SER A 110 10.31 -25.32 -2.97
N TRP A 111 10.04 -26.62 -3.12
CA TRP A 111 9.47 -27.18 -4.36
C TRP A 111 8.03 -26.71 -4.62
N VAL A 112 7.27 -26.31 -3.59
CA VAL A 112 5.91 -25.76 -3.75
C VAL A 112 5.95 -24.43 -4.49
N MET A 113 7.00 -23.63 -4.31
CA MET A 113 7.20 -22.43 -5.13
C MET A 113 7.40 -22.78 -6.61
N ARG A 114 7.96 -23.96 -6.92
CA ARG A 114 8.11 -24.45 -8.31
C ARG A 114 6.81 -25.00 -8.90
N LEU A 115 5.81 -25.33 -8.08
CA LEU A 115 4.49 -25.75 -8.53
C LEU A 115 3.65 -24.59 -9.06
N ILE A 116 3.90 -23.37 -8.61
CA ILE A 116 3.19 -22.17 -9.08
C ILE A 116 3.85 -21.74 -10.39
N PRO A 117 3.18 -21.90 -11.55
CA PRO A 117 3.73 -21.46 -12.82
C PRO A 117 3.87 -19.94 -12.80
N LEU A 118 5.08 -19.44 -13.04
CA LEU A 118 5.33 -18.00 -13.19
C LEU A 118 4.33 -17.30 -14.14
N PRO A 119 3.87 -17.93 -15.25
CA PRO A 119 2.82 -17.35 -16.08
C PRO A 119 1.51 -17.06 -15.34
N LEU A 120 1.06 -17.93 -14.42
CA LEU A 120 -0.18 -17.71 -13.66
C LEU A 120 -0.05 -16.51 -12.73
N ALA A 121 1.08 -16.40 -12.02
CA ALA A 121 1.35 -15.27 -11.15
C ALA A 121 1.38 -13.94 -11.92
N SER A 122 2.05 -13.92 -13.07
CA SER A 122 2.09 -12.75 -13.95
C SER A 122 0.72 -12.38 -14.51
N ALA A 123 -0.12 -13.36 -14.86
CA ALA A 123 -1.47 -13.15 -15.34
C ALA A 123 -2.40 -12.58 -14.25
N LEU A 124 -2.28 -13.08 -13.02
CA LEU A 124 -3.02 -12.55 -11.86
C LEU A 124 -2.65 -11.09 -11.59
N LEU A 125 -1.36 -10.78 -11.54
CA LEU A 125 -0.88 -9.42 -11.33
C LEU A 125 -1.33 -8.49 -12.48
N ALA A 126 -1.22 -8.95 -13.73
CA ALA A 126 -1.67 -8.19 -14.90
C ALA A 126 -3.18 -7.91 -14.85
N ALA A 127 -4.01 -8.89 -14.50
CA ALA A 127 -5.46 -8.72 -14.39
C ALA A 127 -5.84 -7.70 -13.32
N VAL A 128 -5.22 -7.77 -12.14
CA VAL A 128 -5.47 -6.86 -11.03
C VAL A 128 -5.01 -5.44 -11.37
N LEU A 129 -3.80 -5.27 -11.92
CA LEU A 129 -3.29 -3.95 -12.32
C LEU A 129 -4.10 -3.34 -13.47
N LEU A 130 -4.51 -4.14 -14.45
CA LEU A 130 -5.33 -3.68 -15.57
C LEU A 130 -6.68 -3.17 -15.08
N ARG A 131 -7.33 -3.91 -14.17
CA ARG A 131 -8.59 -3.48 -13.57
C ARG A 131 -8.42 -2.17 -12.81
N LEU A 132 -7.37 -2.05 -12.00
CA LEU A 132 -7.08 -0.84 -11.23
C LEU A 132 -6.82 0.37 -12.14
N ALA A 133 -6.13 0.17 -13.27
CA ALA A 133 -5.92 1.20 -14.27
C ALA A 133 -7.22 1.64 -14.96
N ILE A 134 -8.08 0.69 -15.34
CA ILE A 134 -9.38 0.98 -15.96
C ILE A 134 -10.30 1.70 -14.98
N ASP A 135 -10.42 1.23 -13.74
CA ASP A 135 -11.26 1.85 -12.72
C ASP A 135 -10.79 3.27 -12.38
N SER A 136 -9.47 3.47 -12.30
CA SER A 136 -8.89 4.80 -12.10
C SER A 136 -9.19 5.75 -13.26
N LEU A 137 -9.11 5.28 -14.51
CA LEU A 137 -9.42 6.08 -15.70
C LEU A 137 -10.91 6.39 -15.79
N ALA A 138 -11.77 5.42 -15.49
CA ALA A 138 -13.22 5.57 -15.52
C ALA A 138 -13.69 6.62 -14.51
N LYS A 139 -13.17 6.58 -13.28
CA LYS A 139 -13.44 7.61 -12.25
C LYS A 139 -12.97 9.00 -12.70
N GLY A 140 -11.76 9.09 -13.26
CA GLY A 140 -11.23 10.34 -13.80
C GLY A 140 -12.11 10.95 -14.90
N LEU A 141 -12.67 10.10 -15.77
CA LEU A 141 -13.57 10.52 -16.87
C LEU A 141 -14.95 10.98 -16.36
N GLN A 142 -15.51 10.28 -15.37
CA GLN A 142 -16.84 10.60 -14.83
C GLN A 142 -16.87 11.89 -14.01
N GLU A 143 -15.82 12.18 -13.23
CA GLU A 143 -15.78 13.34 -12.32
C GLU A 143 -15.24 14.62 -13.00
N ALA A 144 -15.14 14.65 -14.34
CA ALA A 144 -14.47 15.72 -15.10
C ALA A 144 -13.02 15.99 -14.65
N MET A 145 -12.41 15.02 -13.95
CA MET A 145 -11.06 15.11 -13.40
C MET A 145 -9.95 14.66 -14.38
N ILE A 146 -10.26 14.50 -15.67
CA ILE A 146 -9.28 14.15 -16.70
C ILE A 146 -8.20 15.21 -16.88
N TRP A 147 -8.58 16.49 -16.90
CA TRP A 147 -7.63 17.59 -16.98
C TRP A 147 -6.57 17.57 -15.83
N PRO A 148 -6.94 17.24 -14.56
CA PRO A 148 -5.97 17.12 -13.40
C PRO A 148 -4.95 16.11 -13.93
N VAL A 149 -5.43 14.91 -14.28
CA VAL A 149 -4.59 13.73 -14.43
C VAL A 149 -3.65 13.89 -15.61
N LEU A 150 -4.14 14.43 -16.72
CA LEU A 150 -3.33 14.74 -17.89
C LEU A 150 -2.29 15.82 -17.59
N GLY A 151 -2.65 16.85 -16.81
CA GLY A 151 -1.70 17.89 -16.38
C GLY A 151 -0.58 17.33 -15.51
N LEU A 152 -0.90 16.45 -14.56
CA LEU A 152 0.07 15.76 -13.72
C LEU A 152 0.97 14.82 -14.52
N TRP A 153 0.41 14.04 -15.44
CA TRP A 153 1.17 13.16 -16.34
C TRP A 153 2.12 13.97 -17.22
N PHE A 154 1.62 15.03 -17.84
CA PHE A 154 2.41 15.89 -18.70
C PHE A 154 3.54 16.58 -17.93
N GLY A 155 3.24 17.15 -16.75
CA GLY A 155 4.23 17.75 -15.86
C GLY A 155 5.29 16.74 -15.42
N PHE A 156 4.87 15.54 -15.03
CA PHE A 156 5.79 14.46 -14.66
C PHE A 156 6.74 14.08 -15.80
N PHE A 157 6.23 13.79 -17.00
CA PHE A 157 7.06 13.37 -18.12
C PHE A 157 7.99 14.48 -18.62
N LEU A 158 7.52 15.73 -18.62
CA LEU A 158 8.31 16.88 -19.04
C LEU A 158 9.48 17.13 -18.08
N VAL A 159 9.22 17.12 -16.77
CA VAL A 159 10.25 17.33 -15.75
C VAL A 159 11.17 16.12 -15.66
N ARG A 160 10.64 14.90 -15.75
CA ARG A 160 11.45 13.68 -15.69
C ARG A 160 12.45 13.59 -16.85
N ARG A 161 12.11 14.14 -18.02
CA ARG A 161 13.03 14.25 -19.15
C ARG A 161 14.21 15.19 -18.88
N ILE A 162 13.97 16.25 -18.10
CA ILE A 162 14.98 17.27 -17.81
C ILE A 162 15.73 16.86 -16.55
N TRP A 163 15.05 16.76 -15.40
CA TRP A 163 15.60 16.45 -14.07
C TRP A 163 14.82 15.30 -13.37
N PRO A 164 15.28 14.04 -13.44
CA PRO A 164 14.59 12.89 -12.88
C PRO A 164 14.29 12.98 -11.38
N SER A 165 15.18 13.61 -10.61
CA SER A 165 15.06 13.79 -9.17
C SER A 165 14.04 14.88 -8.77
N ALA A 166 13.76 15.86 -9.63
CA ALA A 166 12.84 16.96 -9.35
C ALA A 166 11.37 16.64 -9.75
N ALA A 167 11.16 15.62 -10.58
CA ALA A 167 9.83 15.27 -11.10
C ALA A 167 8.80 15.00 -10.00
N ILE A 168 9.21 14.30 -8.93
CA ILE A 168 8.32 13.98 -7.80
C ILE A 168 7.90 15.23 -7.03
N PHE A 169 8.83 16.16 -6.79
CA PHE A 169 8.52 17.42 -6.08
C PHE A 169 7.56 18.30 -6.86
N ILE A 170 7.71 18.37 -8.19
CA ILE A 170 6.83 19.16 -9.05
C ILE A 170 5.43 18.53 -9.14
N VAL A 171 5.34 17.20 -9.26
CA VAL A 171 4.05 16.50 -9.20
C VAL A 171 3.36 16.74 -7.87
N LEU A 172 4.09 16.64 -6.75
CA LEU A 172 3.54 16.91 -5.42
C LEU A 172 2.99 18.34 -5.32
N PHE A 173 3.76 19.33 -5.79
CA PHE A 173 3.33 20.72 -5.80
C PHE A 173 2.10 20.95 -6.68
N MET A 174 2.05 20.34 -7.87
CA MET A 174 0.88 20.38 -8.73
C MET A 174 -0.34 19.77 -8.06
N VAL A 175 -0.22 18.61 -7.40
CA VAL A 175 -1.33 17.98 -6.66
C VAL A 175 -1.82 18.89 -5.54
N ILE A 176 -0.93 19.56 -4.80
CA ILE A 176 -1.31 20.49 -3.71
C ILE A 176 -2.08 21.69 -4.28
N LEU A 177 -1.57 22.32 -5.34
CA LEU A 177 -2.24 23.43 -6.00
C LEU A 177 -3.60 23.01 -6.56
N TRP A 178 -3.66 21.82 -7.12
CA TRP A 178 -4.87 21.24 -7.66
C TRP A 178 -5.91 21.00 -6.59
N SER A 179 -5.50 20.39 -5.47
CA SER A 179 -6.35 20.14 -4.31
C SER A 179 -6.92 21.45 -3.78
N TRP A 180 -6.10 22.51 -3.69
CA TRP A 180 -6.54 23.83 -3.23
C TRP A 180 -7.53 24.51 -4.19
N TRP A 181 -7.35 24.34 -5.50
CA TRP A 181 -8.21 24.96 -6.52
C TRP A 181 -9.59 24.26 -6.65
N PHE A 182 -9.67 22.95 -6.40
CA PHE A 182 -10.92 22.18 -6.44
C PHE A 182 -11.67 22.18 -5.08
N ASP A 183 -11.12 22.80 -4.04
CA ASP A 183 -11.58 22.70 -2.65
C ASP A 183 -12.90 23.42 -2.34
N GLU A 184 -13.54 24.08 -3.32
CA GLU A 184 -14.85 24.70 -3.11
C GLU A 184 -16.01 23.68 -3.16
N LYS A 185 -15.80 22.44 -3.63
CA LYS A 185 -16.89 21.44 -3.75
C LYS A 185 -16.58 20.02 -3.22
N ALA A 186 -15.32 19.67 -2.97
CA ALA A 186 -14.92 18.30 -2.61
C ALA A 186 -14.77 18.05 -1.09
N LEU A 187 -14.78 19.11 -0.26
CA LEU A 187 -14.68 19.00 1.21
C LEU A 187 -15.90 18.33 1.87
N LEU A 188 -16.97 18.05 1.12
CA LEU A 188 -18.22 17.48 1.63
C LEU A 188 -18.34 15.97 1.40
N THR A 189 -17.47 15.36 0.58
CA THR A 189 -17.44 13.89 0.37
C THR A 189 -16.17 13.23 0.91
N ALA A 190 -15.14 14.00 1.26
CA ALA A 190 -13.96 13.52 1.97
C ALA A 190 -14.18 13.58 3.50
N GLU A 191 -15.12 12.78 4.01
CA GLU A 191 -15.25 12.50 5.45
C GLU A 191 -13.95 11.89 6.04
N SER A 192 -13.04 11.43 5.16
CA SER A 192 -11.73 10.90 5.50
C SER A 192 -10.65 11.95 5.80
N VAL A 193 -10.83 13.21 5.40
CA VAL A 193 -9.79 14.26 5.59
C VAL A 193 -10.13 15.21 6.74
N ARG A 194 -11.41 15.45 7.05
CA ARG A 194 -11.83 16.31 8.18
C ARG A 194 -11.44 15.77 9.57
N GLY A 195 -11.00 14.51 9.68
CA GLY A 195 -10.47 13.94 10.91
C GLY A 195 -8.99 14.29 11.20
N LEU A 196 -8.27 14.88 10.25
CA LEU A 196 -6.86 15.23 10.42
C LEU A 196 -6.65 16.53 11.21
N ASP A 197 -7.68 17.37 11.37
CA ASP A 197 -7.48 18.76 11.80
C ASP A 197 -7.61 19.02 13.32
N GLN A 198 -7.91 18.03 14.16
CA GLN A 198 -8.11 18.33 15.60
C GLN A 198 -7.32 17.52 16.64
N HIS A 199 -6.69 16.38 16.35
CA HIS A 199 -6.05 15.61 17.45
C HIS A 199 -4.81 14.77 17.06
N ILE A 200 -3.97 15.23 16.13
CA ILE A 200 -2.80 14.47 15.60
C ILE A 200 -1.83 13.97 16.71
N GLY A 201 -1.80 14.58 17.89
CA GLY A 201 -0.90 14.16 18.99
C GLY A 201 -1.47 13.16 20.02
N LEU A 202 -2.80 13.07 20.19
CA LEU A 202 -3.39 12.31 21.32
C LEU A 202 -4.51 11.31 20.91
N SER A 203 -5.10 11.43 19.72
CA SER A 203 -6.16 10.50 19.29
C SER A 203 -5.62 9.14 18.84
N MET A 204 -4.34 9.02 18.45
CA MET A 204 -3.74 7.71 18.12
C MET A 204 -3.70 6.78 19.34
N ILE A 205 -3.58 7.34 20.55
CA ILE A 205 -3.53 6.58 21.80
C ILE A 205 -4.97 6.33 22.33
N ALA A 206 -5.87 7.31 22.20
CA ALA A 206 -7.26 7.18 22.64
C ALA A 206 -8.13 6.29 21.74
N GLY A 207 -7.85 6.23 20.43
CA GLY A 207 -8.56 5.41 19.45
C GLY A 207 -8.08 3.96 19.33
N PHE A 208 -7.00 3.58 20.04
CA PHE A 208 -6.41 2.24 19.94
C PHE A 208 -7.42 1.14 20.27
N ASN A 209 -8.30 1.38 21.26
CA ASN A 209 -9.33 0.41 21.67
C ASN A 209 -10.47 0.25 20.65
N GLN A 210 -10.75 1.30 19.86
CA GLN A 210 -11.81 1.28 18.84
C GLN A 210 -11.29 0.79 17.48
N ALA A 211 -9.98 0.88 17.25
CA ALA A 211 -9.33 0.38 16.06
C ALA A 211 -8.78 -1.04 16.20
N TRP A 212 -8.62 -1.55 17.43
CA TRP A 212 -8.20 -2.93 17.67
C TRP A 212 -9.34 -3.89 17.33
N THR A 213 -9.21 -4.58 16.21
CA THR A 213 -10.15 -5.60 15.78
C THR A 213 -9.51 -6.98 15.84
N TRP A 214 -10.18 -7.92 16.50
CA TRP A 214 -9.78 -9.32 16.44
C TRP A 214 -10.08 -9.89 15.04
N PRO A 215 -9.22 -10.79 14.52
CA PRO A 215 -9.48 -11.45 13.24
C PRO A 215 -10.62 -12.46 13.40
N SER A 216 -11.54 -12.48 12.44
CA SER A 216 -12.54 -13.53 12.28
C SER A 216 -12.15 -14.43 11.11
N PHE A 217 -12.33 -15.73 11.26
CA PHE A 217 -11.96 -16.70 10.23
C PHE A 217 -13.23 -17.19 9.51
N ASP A 218 -13.45 -16.69 8.30
CA ASP A 218 -14.47 -17.20 7.38
C ASP A 218 -13.78 -17.99 6.26
N TRP A 219 -14.23 -19.23 6.03
CA TRP A 219 -13.59 -20.13 5.06
C TRP A 219 -13.72 -19.62 3.62
N SER A 220 -14.82 -18.95 3.28
CA SER A 220 -15.08 -18.38 1.97
C SER A 220 -14.11 -17.23 1.68
N VAL A 221 -13.89 -16.36 2.67
CA VAL A 221 -12.94 -15.24 2.56
C VAL A 221 -11.50 -15.74 2.59
N ILE A 222 -11.18 -16.75 3.41
CA ILE A 222 -9.83 -17.34 3.45
C ILE A 222 -9.46 -17.96 2.09
N ILE A 223 -10.37 -18.72 1.47
CA ILE A 223 -10.13 -19.32 0.16
C ILE A 223 -10.15 -18.26 -0.94
N GLY A 224 -11.12 -17.34 -0.92
CA GLY A 224 -11.31 -16.34 -1.97
C GLY A 224 -10.31 -15.18 -1.94
N LEU A 225 -9.79 -14.83 -0.76
CA LEU A 225 -8.87 -13.71 -0.55
C LEU A 225 -7.49 -14.18 -0.07
N GLY A 226 -7.45 -15.05 0.94
CA GLY A 226 -6.20 -15.49 1.58
C GLY A 226 -5.29 -16.30 0.66
N LEU A 227 -5.83 -17.25 -0.11
CA LEU A 227 -5.03 -18.02 -1.06
C LEU A 227 -4.47 -17.16 -2.20
N PRO A 228 -5.26 -16.30 -2.89
CA PRO A 228 -4.71 -15.38 -3.87
C PRO A 228 -3.66 -14.42 -3.29
N LEU A 229 -3.89 -13.87 -2.09
CA LEU A 229 -2.90 -13.02 -1.41
C LEU A 229 -1.59 -13.77 -1.15
N PHE A 230 -1.65 -15.01 -0.69
CA PHE A 230 -0.47 -15.85 -0.48
C PHE A 230 0.29 -16.09 -1.79
N LEU A 231 -0.40 -16.51 -2.85
CA LEU A 231 0.21 -16.78 -4.15
C LEU A 231 0.90 -15.54 -4.76
N VAL A 232 0.24 -14.39 -4.67
CA VAL A 232 0.78 -13.12 -5.16
C VAL A 232 1.98 -12.68 -4.31
N THR A 233 1.95 -12.93 -3.00
CA THR A 233 3.08 -12.59 -2.11
C THR A 233 4.30 -13.48 -2.37
N LEU A 234 4.11 -14.75 -2.73
CA LEU A 234 5.22 -15.66 -3.07
C LEU A 234 5.91 -15.33 -4.39
N THR A 235 5.25 -14.58 -5.26
CA THR A 235 5.72 -14.31 -6.63
C THR A 235 6.23 -12.87 -6.79
N SER A 236 6.19 -12.10 -5.70
CA SER A 236 6.64 -10.71 -5.57
C SER A 236 8.08 -10.59 -5.07
#